data_AF-F7Y7M1-F1
#
_entry.id   AF-F7Y7M1-F1
#
_cell.length_a   1.000
_cell.length_b   1.000
_cell.length_c   1.000
_cell.angle_alpha   90.00
_cell.angle_beta   90.00
_cell.angle_gamma   90.00
#
_symmetry.space_group_name_H-M   'P 1'
#
loop_
_entity.id
_entity.type
_entity.pdbx_description
1 polymer ?
#
loop_
_entity_poly.entity_id
_entity_poly.type
_entity_poly.pdbx_seq_one_letter_code
_entity_poly.pdbx_strand_id
1 'polypeptide(L)'
;MVVSSIADAKKALGRAWKNKDAPAYLKAARLVEDAGEGICRPAIAFAAFKKAAAEQGLLEDSGPSIALSILDQLSSGDRKGPLT
;
A
#
# COMPACT_ATOMS: atom_id res chain seq x y z
N MET A 1 3.17 -8.08 -3.98
CA MET A 1 2.05 -8.77 -3.28
C MET A 1 1.09 -7.70 -2.82
N VAL A 2 -0.20 -7.82 -3.15
CA VAL A 2 -1.19 -6.82 -2.74
C VAL A 2 -1.64 -7.11 -1.31
N VAL A 3 -1.40 -6.17 -0.41
CA VAL A 3 -1.77 -6.28 1.01
C VAL A 3 -3.11 -5.61 1.25
N SER A 4 -4.18 -6.42 1.31
CA SER A 4 -5.56 -5.95 1.50
C SER A 4 -6.15 -6.29 2.87
N SER A 5 -5.45 -7.04 3.72
CA SER A 5 -5.93 -7.47 5.03
C SER A 5 -4.78 -7.63 6.05
N ILE A 6 -5.10 -7.65 7.35
CA ILE A 6 -4.10 -7.84 8.42
C ILE A 6 -3.40 -9.19 8.31
N ALA A 7 -4.11 -10.25 7.93
CA ALA A 7 -3.51 -11.55 7.64
C ALA A 7 -2.48 -11.48 6.49
N ASP A 8 -2.77 -10.68 5.46
CA ASP A 8 -1.87 -10.46 4.33
C ASP A 8 -0.64 -9.67 4.78
N ALA A 9 -0.82 -8.65 5.63
CA ALA A 9 0.27 -7.87 6.22
C ALA A 9 1.18 -8.75 7.08
N LYS A 10 0.61 -9.66 7.90
CA LYS A 10 1.37 -10.63 8.69
C LYS A 10 2.19 -11.56 7.80
N LYS A 11 1.59 -12.06 6.72
CA LYS A 11 2.29 -12.87 5.72
C LYS A 11 3.40 -12.09 5.01
N ALA A 12 3.19 -10.81 4.72
CA ALA A 12 4.20 -9.93 4.11
C ALA A 12 5.38 -9.65 5.05
N LEU A 13 5.14 -9.45 6.35
CA LEU A 13 6.19 -9.32 7.37
C LEU A 13 7.07 -10.58 7.48
N GLY A 14 6.46 -11.76 7.33
CA GLY A 14 7.18 -13.05 7.30
C GLY A 14 8.12 -13.24 6.11
N ARG A 15 8.03 -12.39 5.06
CA ARG A 15 8.86 -12.51 3.85
C ARG A 15 10.22 -11.80 4.01
N ALA A 16 10.95 -11.68 2.90
CA ALA A 16 12.20 -10.95 2.83
C ALA A 16 11.96 -9.43 2.96
N TRP A 17 12.42 -8.87 4.07
CA TRP A 17 12.55 -7.43 4.29
C TRP A 17 14.04 -7.10 4.32
N LYS A 18 14.43 -5.92 3.81
CA LYS A 18 15.84 -5.55 3.69
C LYS A 18 16.51 -5.40 5.07
N ASN A 19 15.79 -4.87 6.05
CA ASN A 19 16.28 -4.70 7.41
C ASN A 19 15.16 -4.98 8.43
N LYS A 20 15.20 -6.15 9.07
CA LYS A 20 14.20 -6.55 10.08
C LYS A 20 14.48 -5.96 11.47
N ASP A 21 15.65 -5.39 11.68
CA ASP A 21 16.03 -4.75 12.94
C ASP A 21 15.67 -3.25 12.93
N ALA A 22 15.19 -2.73 11.80
CA ALA A 22 14.75 -1.35 11.69
C ALA A 22 13.60 -1.06 12.69
N PRO A 23 13.63 0.05 13.42
CA PRO A 23 12.62 0.37 14.43
C PRO A 23 11.21 0.50 13.82
N ALA A 24 11.12 0.98 12.57
CA ALA A 24 9.86 1.04 11.84
C ALA A 24 9.29 -0.35 11.52
N TYR A 25 10.15 -1.31 11.17
CA TYR A 25 9.74 -2.70 10.93
C TYR A 25 9.23 -3.36 12.22
N LEU A 26 9.98 -3.26 13.32
CA LEU A 26 9.60 -3.85 14.60
C LEU A 26 8.27 -3.27 15.11
N LYS A 27 8.09 -1.95 14.96
CA LYS A 27 6.83 -1.28 15.30
C LYS A 27 5.67 -1.75 14.42
N ALA A 28 5.89 -1.88 13.11
CA ALA A 28 4.88 -2.40 12.19
C ALA A 28 4.51 -3.85 12.52
N ALA A 29 5.49 -4.70 12.80
CA ALA A 29 5.27 -6.10 13.16
C ALA A 29 4.40 -6.22 14.40
N ARG A 30 4.76 -5.50 15.47
CA ARG A 30 3.96 -5.49 16.71
C ARG A 30 2.53 -5.00 16.47
N LEU A 31 2.35 -3.89 15.76
CA LEU A 31 1.00 -3.35 15.50
C LEU A 31 0.14 -4.26 14.63
N VAL A 32 0.75 -5.00 13.70
CA VAL A 32 0.05 -6.00 12.88
C VAL A 32 -0.39 -7.21 13.71
N GLU A 33 0.42 -7.64 14.69
CA GLU A 33 0.00 -8.68 15.63
C GLU A 33 -1.10 -8.20 16.58
N ASP A 34 -0.93 -7.03 17.20
CA ASP A 34 -1.94 -6.40 18.06
C ASP A 34 -3.28 -6.21 17.31
N ALA A 35 -3.23 -5.88 16.01
CA ALA A 35 -4.44 -5.76 15.18
C ALA A 35 -5.08 -7.11 14.85
N GLY A 36 -4.28 -8.19 14.75
CA GLY A 36 -4.79 -9.55 14.58
C GLY A 36 -5.52 -10.08 15.82
N GLU A 37 -5.10 -9.64 17.01
CA GLU A 37 -5.73 -9.96 18.29
C GLU A 37 -6.90 -9.03 18.65
N GLY A 38 -7.19 -8.03 17.82
CA GLY A 38 -8.28 -7.05 18.05
C GLY A 38 -7.93 -5.95 19.06
N ILE A 39 -6.67 -5.84 19.48
CA ILE A 39 -6.17 -4.82 20.42
C ILE A 39 -5.93 -3.48 19.69
N CYS A 40 -5.45 -3.54 18.44
CA CYS A 40 -5.15 -2.38 17.62
C CYS A 40 -6.13 -2.20 16.45
N ARG A 41 -6.44 -0.94 16.11
CA ARG A 41 -7.22 -0.62 14.90
C ARG A 41 -6.41 -0.99 13.65
N PRO A 42 -6.97 -1.77 12.70
CA PRO A 42 -6.27 -2.15 11.47
C PRO A 42 -5.65 -0.99 10.70
N ALA A 43 -6.35 0.16 10.64
CA ALA A 43 -5.87 1.36 9.96
C ALA A 43 -4.50 1.84 10.48
N ILE A 44 -4.24 1.73 11.79
CA ILE A 44 -2.98 2.13 12.41
C ILE A 44 -1.87 1.14 12.07
N ALA A 45 -2.17 -0.16 12.13
CA ALA A 45 -1.24 -1.20 11.71
C ALA A 45 -0.84 -1.04 10.23
N PHE A 46 -1.81 -0.77 9.35
CA PHE A 46 -1.55 -0.50 7.93
C PHE A 46 -0.71 0.75 7.70
N ALA A 47 -0.94 1.83 8.46
CA ALA A 47 -0.13 3.04 8.35
C ALA A 47 1.33 2.79 8.75
N ALA A 48 1.56 2.07 9.86
CA ALA A 48 2.90 1.69 10.29
C ALA A 48 3.59 0.74 9.28
N PHE A 49 2.85 -0.24 8.77
CA PHE A 49 3.33 -1.17 7.74
C PHE A 49 3.76 -0.43 6.46
N LYS A 50 2.92 0.48 5.95
CA LYS A 50 3.24 1.29 4.77
C LYS A 50 4.47 2.16 5.00
N LYS A 51 4.61 2.76 6.19
CA LYS A 51 5.81 3.53 6.54
C LYS A 51 7.07 2.67 6.52
N ALA A 52 7.04 1.50 7.15
CA ALA A 52 8.18 0.59 7.15
C ALA A 52 8.55 0.12 5.74
N ALA A 53 7.54 -0.21 4.92
CA ALA A 53 7.75 -0.60 3.53
C ALA A 53 8.34 0.55 2.69
N ALA A 54 7.89 1.80 2.91
CA ALA A 54 8.43 2.98 2.24
C ALA A 54 9.91 3.21 2.59
N GLU A 55 10.25 3.17 3.88
CA GLU A 55 11.62 3.37 4.36
C GLU A 55 12.60 2.30 3.83
N GLN A 56 12.09 1.10 3.53
CA GLN A 56 12.90 0.03 2.94
C GLN A 56 12.78 -0.07 1.41
N GLY A 57 12.05 0.85 0.76
CA GLY A 57 11.85 0.83 -0.70
C GLY A 57 11.23 -0.48 -1.18
N LEU A 58 10.20 -0.97 -0.47
CA LEU A 58 9.40 -2.16 -0.80
C LEU A 58 8.02 -1.79 -1.35
N LEU A 59 7.68 -0.50 -1.40
CA LEU A 59 6.45 -0.04 -2.03
C LEU A 59 6.65 0.01 -3.54
N GLU A 60 5.85 -0.76 -4.26
CA GLU A 60 5.68 -0.57 -5.69
C GLU A 60 4.55 0.42 -5.95
N ASP A 61 4.79 1.34 -6.87
CA ASP A 61 3.73 2.16 -7.44
C ASP A 61 2.74 1.23 -8.15
N SER A 62 1.46 1.34 -7.81
CA SER A 62 0.43 0.49 -8.41
C SER A 62 -0.08 1.04 -9.75
N GLY A 63 0.57 2.06 -10.30
CA GLY A 63 0.12 2.79 -11.48
C GLY A 63 -1.13 3.64 -11.20
N PRO A 64 -1.44 4.60 -12.09
CA PRO A 64 -2.70 5.32 -12.03
C PRO A 64 -3.88 4.38 -12.27
N SER A 65 -4.94 4.53 -11.46
CA SER A 65 -6.18 3.78 -11.63
C SER A 65 -6.82 4.08 -13.01
N ILE A 66 -7.52 3.10 -13.59
CA ILE A 66 -8.28 3.29 -14.85
C ILE A 66 -9.23 4.50 -14.76
N ALA A 67 -9.89 4.69 -13.61
CA ALA A 67 -10.75 5.84 -13.39
C ALA A 67 -10.01 7.18 -13.52
N LEU A 68 -8.74 7.24 -13.06
CA LEU A 68 -7.89 8.42 -13.22
C LEU A 68 -7.52 8.63 -14.69
N SER A 69 -7.24 7.55 -15.44
CA SER A 69 -7.00 7.62 -16.89
C SER A 69 -8.23 8.09 -17.68
N ILE A 70 -9.43 7.68 -17.29
CA ILE A 70 -10.69 8.15 -17.90
C ILE A 70 -10.90 9.64 -17.59
N LEU A 71 -10.66 10.06 -16.35
CA LEU A 71 -10.77 11.46 -15.96
C LEU A 71 -9.77 12.34 -16.74
N ASP A 72 -8.54 11.89 -16.91
CA ASP A 72 -7.52 12.58 -17.70
C ASP A 72 -7.92 12.72 -19.18
N GLN A 73 -8.51 11.68 -19.77
CA GLN A 73 -9.08 11.73 -21.13
C GLN A 73 -10.23 12.72 -21.26
N LEU A 74 -11.17 12.72 -20.30
CA LEU A 74 -12.30 13.67 -20.30
C LEU A 74 -11.83 15.11 -20.09
N SER A 75 -10.87 15.31 -19.19
CA SER A 75 -10.31 16.63 -18.86
C SER A 75 -9.44 17.19 -19.97
N SER A 76 -8.72 16.34 -20.71
CA SER A 76 -7.86 16.75 -21.81
C SER A 76 -8.63 17.23 -23.04
N GLY A 77 -9.96 17.13 -23.03
CA GLY A 77 -10.84 17.65 -24.06
C GLY A 77 -10.58 16.97 -25.39
N ASP A 78 -11.24 15.85 -25.64
CA ASP A 78 -11.28 15.24 -26.98
C ASP A 78 -11.84 16.27 -27.99
N ARG A 79 -10.92 17.01 -28.63
CA ARG A 79 -11.16 17.77 -29.86
C ARG A 79 -10.93 16.87 -31.08
N LYS A 80 -11.35 15.61 -31.06
CA LYS A 80 -11.43 14.84 -32.30
C LYS A 80 -12.87 14.90 -32.81
N GLY A 81 -13.20 16.08 -33.33
CA GLY A 81 -14.35 16.22 -34.21
C GLY A 81 -14.22 15.24 -35.38
N PRO A 82 -15.33 14.71 -35.93
CA PRO A 82 -15.27 13.85 -37.10
C PRO A 82 -14.61 14.62 -38.25
N LEU A 83 -13.48 14.11 -38.75
CA LEU A 83 -13.02 14.46 -40.08
C LEU A 83 -13.99 13.77 -41.05
N THR A 84 -14.71 14.62 -41.79
CA THR A 84 -15.57 14.39 -42.96
C THR A 84 -15.45 13.03 -43.65
#